data_AF-A0A0K8UK98-F1
#
_entry.id   AF-A0A0K8UK98-F1
#
_cell.length_a   1.000
_cell.length_b   1.000
_cell.length_c   1.000
_cell.angle_alpha   90.00
_cell.angle_beta   90.00
_cell.angle_gamma   90.00
#
_symmetry.space_group_name_H-M   'P 1'
#
loop_
_entity.id
_entity.type
_entity.pdbx_description
1 polymer ?
#
loop_
_entity_poly.entity_id
_entity_poly.type
_entity_poly.pdbx_seq_one_letter_code
_entity_poly.pdbx_strand_id
1 'polypeptide(L)'
;MTGAVQPSIIQRTDVPSSVRNYFPAEGDSVLVSGLYTNSSSAEARETAYRLFLRPSEQQNQLLTDLLMCRHELARTCGFETYAHRALNASTVEHPKIVQEFLDELSQGLSPRANADFRIMERMKRQDSGINTARVAAWDPPYFTSLMEKKSLKANTSEFLPYFSLGGCMEGLDNIMRSLYGISLKNTEMEPGESWNNDIYKISVVHETEGLLGYIYCDFFERSGKPNQDCHFTIQGGKDLPDGNYQLPIVVVMLNLSQPHWTGPVLLSPSRVDNLFHEMGHAMHSMLARTKYQHVTGTRCSTDFAEVPSVLMEYFANDPRVLRTFARHFQTQEPISEDMLRRLCASKKLFSASETQLQFTIVDQYRITEAQRKR
;
A
#
# COMPACT_ATOMS: atom_id res chain seq x y z
N MET A 1 6.14 -3.83 5.11
CA MET A 1 7.42 -3.66 5.84
C MET A 1 8.52 -3.37 4.83
N THR A 2 8.81 -2.10 4.61
CA THR A 2 10.15 -1.72 4.14
C THR A 2 11.08 -2.02 5.32
N GLY A 3 11.92 -3.05 5.20
CA GLY A 3 12.98 -3.30 6.19
C GLY A 3 13.99 -2.16 6.18
N ALA A 4 15.17 -2.37 6.77
CA ALA A 4 16.22 -1.35 6.82
C ALA A 4 16.33 -0.57 5.50
N VAL A 5 16.15 0.75 5.56
CA VAL A 5 16.19 1.64 4.37
C VAL A 5 17.54 1.55 3.67
N GLN A 6 18.55 1.06 4.38
CA GLN A 6 19.87 0.75 3.86
C GLN A 6 20.13 -0.75 3.79
N PRO A 7 20.75 -1.24 2.72
CA PRO A 7 21.23 -2.61 2.63
C PRO A 7 22.13 -2.99 3.80
N SER A 8 22.10 -4.27 4.19
CA SER A 8 23.04 -4.82 5.17
C SER A 8 24.35 -5.20 4.48
N ILE A 9 25.47 -4.62 4.92
CA ILE A 9 26.82 -4.97 4.46
C ILE A 9 27.39 -6.03 5.40
N ILE A 10 27.65 -7.22 4.88
CA ILE A 10 28.07 -8.38 5.66
C ILE A 10 29.38 -8.94 5.09
N GLN A 11 30.30 -9.35 5.96
CA GLN A 11 31.53 -9.99 5.50
C GLN A 11 31.22 -11.28 4.75
N ARG A 12 31.90 -11.50 3.63
CA ARG A 12 31.64 -12.66 2.76
C ARG A 12 31.82 -13.99 3.49
N THR A 13 32.69 -14.04 4.50
CA THR A 13 32.90 -15.21 5.36
C THR A 13 31.67 -15.62 6.15
N ASP A 14 30.83 -14.64 6.52
CA ASP A 14 29.66 -14.84 7.40
C ASP A 14 28.41 -15.27 6.62
N VAL A 15 28.50 -15.29 5.29
CA VAL A 15 27.44 -15.76 4.39
C VAL A 15 27.75 -17.17 3.89
N PRO A 16 26.80 -18.12 3.96
CA PRO A 16 27.01 -19.48 3.48
C PRO A 16 27.44 -19.51 2.01
N SER A 17 28.48 -20.29 1.69
CA SER A 17 29.09 -20.33 0.36
C SER A 17 28.11 -20.72 -0.76
N SER A 18 27.13 -21.55 -0.44
CA SER A 18 26.01 -21.99 -1.28
C SER A 18 25.17 -20.85 -1.85
N VAL A 19 25.05 -19.72 -1.13
CA VAL A 19 24.13 -18.63 -1.49
C VAL A 19 24.80 -17.29 -1.76
N ARG A 20 26.13 -17.20 -1.67
CA ARG A 20 26.88 -15.95 -1.92
C ARG A 20 26.58 -15.33 -3.30
N ASN A 21 26.34 -16.16 -4.31
CA ASN A 21 26.08 -15.69 -5.68
C ASN A 21 24.70 -15.04 -5.86
N TYR A 22 23.80 -15.16 -4.88
CA TYR A 22 22.51 -14.48 -4.90
C TYR A 22 22.60 -13.02 -4.46
N PHE A 23 23.68 -12.63 -3.78
CA PHE A 23 23.87 -11.30 -3.22
C PHE A 23 24.97 -10.55 -3.99
N PRO A 24 24.77 -9.28 -4.37
CA PRO A 24 25.84 -8.47 -4.93
C PRO A 24 27.04 -8.43 -3.99
N ALA A 25 28.26 -8.55 -4.54
CA ALA A 25 29.49 -8.48 -3.78
C ALA A 25 30.20 -7.14 -4.01
N GLU A 26 30.77 -6.59 -2.96
CA GLU A 26 31.59 -5.37 -2.98
C GLU A 26 32.88 -5.64 -2.18
N GLY A 27 33.95 -5.97 -2.90
CA GLY A 27 35.20 -6.45 -2.29
C GLY A 27 35.00 -7.73 -1.48
N ASP A 28 35.40 -7.70 -0.21
CA ASP A 28 35.25 -8.81 0.74
C ASP A 28 33.88 -8.84 1.44
N SER A 29 32.96 -7.95 1.06
CA SER A 29 31.61 -7.87 1.62
C SER A 29 30.54 -8.28 0.60
N VAL A 30 29.38 -8.68 1.12
CA VAL A 30 28.16 -8.90 0.34
C VAL A 30 27.08 -7.95 0.82
N LEU A 31 26.29 -7.47 -0.14
CA LEU A 31 25.22 -6.51 0.05
C LEU A 31 23.88 -7.25 0.07
N VAL A 32 23.21 -7.27 1.21
CA VAL A 32 21.85 -7.81 1.34
C VAL A 32 20.88 -6.63 1.32
N SER A 33 20.29 -6.34 0.16
CA SER A 33 19.42 -5.17 -0.07
C SER A 33 17.94 -5.41 0.19
N GLY A 34 17.55 -6.62 0.63
CA GLY A 34 16.16 -6.94 0.91
C GLY A 34 15.96 -8.40 1.32
N LEU A 35 14.72 -8.86 1.28
CA LEU A 35 14.31 -10.19 1.74
C LEU A 35 14.38 -11.29 0.67
N TYR A 36 14.62 -10.94 -0.60
CA TYR A 36 14.72 -11.89 -1.71
C TYR A 36 13.50 -12.84 -1.80
N THR A 37 12.31 -12.33 -1.48
CA THR A 37 11.06 -13.11 -1.36
C THR A 37 10.71 -13.91 -2.62
N ASN A 38 11.16 -13.48 -3.79
CA ASN A 38 10.91 -14.14 -5.07
C ASN A 38 11.96 -15.18 -5.47
N SER A 39 13.02 -15.38 -4.67
CA SER A 39 14.07 -16.36 -4.96
C SER A 39 13.53 -17.79 -4.83
N SER A 40 13.85 -18.65 -5.80
CA SER A 40 13.55 -20.08 -5.72
C SER A 40 14.37 -20.82 -4.66
N SER A 41 15.55 -20.30 -4.30
CA SER A 41 16.38 -20.90 -3.25
C SER A 41 15.86 -20.56 -1.86
N ALA A 42 15.37 -21.57 -1.13
CA ALA A 42 14.92 -21.42 0.25
C ALA A 42 16.05 -20.94 1.18
N GLU A 43 17.28 -21.42 0.95
CA GLU A 43 18.46 -21.01 1.72
C GLU A 43 18.81 -19.53 1.48
N ALA A 44 18.64 -19.05 0.24
CA ALA A 44 18.84 -17.63 -0.07
C ALA A 44 17.80 -16.75 0.62
N ARG A 45 16.52 -17.17 0.64
CA ARG A 45 15.45 -16.47 1.37
C ARG A 45 15.70 -16.44 2.88
N GLU A 46 16.09 -17.58 3.45
CA GLU A 46 16.45 -17.69 4.88
C GLU A 46 17.62 -16.78 5.25
N THR A 47 18.69 -16.84 4.46
CA THR A 47 19.90 -16.03 4.67
C THR A 47 19.58 -14.55 4.56
N ALA A 48 18.85 -14.14 3.53
CA ALA A 48 18.38 -12.77 3.36
C ALA A 48 17.55 -12.31 4.56
N TYR A 49 16.55 -13.11 4.98
CA TYR A 49 15.70 -12.80 6.13
C TYR A 49 16.51 -12.58 7.41
N ARG A 50 17.42 -13.49 7.73
CA ARG A 50 18.24 -13.41 8.96
C ARG A 50 19.23 -12.26 8.96
N LEU A 51 19.85 -11.97 7.82
CA LEU A 51 20.85 -10.91 7.71
C LEU A 51 20.19 -9.53 7.62
N PHE A 52 19.14 -9.40 6.81
CA PHE A 52 18.46 -8.12 6.57
C PHE A 52 17.58 -7.66 7.74
N LEU A 53 16.97 -8.61 8.48
CA LEU A 53 16.19 -8.33 9.69
C LEU A 53 16.96 -8.66 10.97
N ARG A 54 18.30 -8.73 10.87
CA ARG A 54 19.17 -8.93 12.03
C ARG A 54 18.86 -7.87 13.10
N PRO A 55 18.72 -8.25 14.39
CA PRO A 55 18.57 -7.28 15.46
C PRO A 55 19.81 -6.40 15.57
N SER A 56 19.59 -5.09 15.69
CA SER A 56 20.63 -4.13 16.02
C SER A 56 20.48 -3.71 17.47
N GLU A 57 21.54 -3.87 18.26
CA GLU A 57 21.55 -3.46 19.67
C GLU A 57 21.28 -1.96 19.81
N GLN A 58 21.86 -1.14 18.93
CA GLN A 58 21.62 0.29 18.89
C GLN A 58 20.14 0.62 18.59
N GLN A 59 19.52 -0.07 17.62
CA GLN A 59 18.10 0.13 17.31
C GLN A 59 17.19 -0.35 18.46
N ASN A 60 17.55 -1.45 19.12
CA ASN A 60 16.83 -1.95 20.29
C ASN A 60 16.92 -1.00 21.49
N GLN A 61 18.09 -0.38 21.69
CA GLN A 61 18.27 0.65 22.71
C GLN A 61 17.44 1.89 22.36
N LEU A 62 17.53 2.39 21.12
CA LEU A 62 16.73 3.52 20.66
C LEU A 62 15.22 3.28 20.79
N LEU A 63 14.75 2.07 20.45
CA LEU A 63 13.36 1.67 20.64
C LEU A 63 12.98 1.69 22.12
N THR A 64 13.85 1.17 23.00
CA THR A 64 13.62 1.18 24.45
C THR A 64 13.51 2.61 24.98
N ASP A 65 14.45 3.48 24.61
CA ASP A 65 14.45 4.88 25.00
C ASP A 65 13.18 5.60 24.50
N LEU A 66 12.79 5.35 23.24
CA LEU A 66 11.56 5.89 22.66
C LEU A 66 10.31 5.45 23.44
N LEU A 67 10.21 4.17 23.82
CA LEU A 67 9.08 3.66 24.60
C LEU A 67 9.04 4.28 26.00
N MET A 68 10.20 4.44 26.65
CA MET A 68 10.29 5.12 27.94
C MET A 68 9.86 6.59 27.85
N CYS A 69 10.37 7.35 26.87
CA CYS A 69 9.96 8.74 26.65
C CYS A 69 8.47 8.86 26.32
N ARG A 70 7.91 7.93 25.53
CA ARG A 70 6.47 7.89 25.24
C ARG A 70 5.64 7.64 26.50
N HIS A 71 6.09 6.75 27.37
CA HIS A 71 5.44 6.50 28.65
C HIS A 71 5.46 7.74 29.54
N GLU A 72 6.62 8.39 29.71
CA GLU A 72 6.77 9.61 30.49
C GLU A 72 5.93 10.77 29.95
N LEU A 73 5.92 10.97 28.62
CA LEU A 73 5.07 11.95 27.94
C LEU A 73 3.59 11.72 28.25
N ALA A 74 3.12 10.47 28.16
CA ALA A 74 1.73 10.15 28.44
C ALA A 74 1.35 10.46 29.89
N ARG A 75 2.19 10.04 30.86
CA ARG A 75 1.97 10.30 32.29
C ARG A 75 1.97 11.78 32.61
N THR A 76 2.89 12.54 32.03
CA THR A 76 2.99 14.00 32.19
C THR A 76 1.76 14.72 31.63
N CYS A 77 1.21 14.23 30.52
CA CYS A 77 -0.03 14.76 29.95
C CYS A 77 -1.31 14.23 30.60
N GLY A 78 -1.22 13.45 31.69
CA GLY A 78 -2.39 12.93 32.43
C GLY A 78 -3.02 11.65 31.86
N PHE A 79 -2.39 10.99 30.90
CA PHE A 79 -2.84 9.72 30.34
C PHE A 79 -2.21 8.52 31.05
N GLU A 80 -2.92 7.39 31.11
CA GLU A 80 -2.39 6.17 31.74
C GLU A 80 -1.21 5.57 30.96
N THR A 81 -1.36 5.50 29.63
CA THR A 81 -0.34 4.97 28.70
C THR A 81 -0.29 5.82 27.43
N TYR A 82 0.78 5.67 26.65
CA TYR A 82 0.89 6.35 25.36
C TYR A 82 -0.22 5.95 24.39
N ALA A 83 -0.73 4.72 24.46
CA ALA A 83 -1.86 4.27 23.65
C ALA A 83 -3.14 5.08 23.95
N HIS A 84 -3.43 5.39 25.22
CA HIS A 84 -4.56 6.25 25.58
C HIS A 84 -4.39 7.66 25.00
N ARG A 85 -3.18 8.22 25.06
CA ARG A 85 -2.87 9.52 24.46
C ARG A 85 -3.03 9.50 22.93
N ALA A 86 -2.48 8.47 22.27
CA ALA A 86 -2.49 8.36 20.82
C ALA A 86 -3.91 8.14 20.27
N LEU A 87 -4.73 7.37 20.99
CA LEU A 87 -6.09 7.06 20.58
C LEU A 87 -7.12 8.14 20.95
N ASN A 88 -6.76 9.13 21.77
CA ASN A 88 -7.70 10.16 22.23
C ASN A 88 -8.36 10.98 21.09
N ALA A 89 -7.72 11.08 19.92
CA ALA A 89 -8.29 11.70 18.72
C ALA A 89 -8.69 10.66 17.65
N SER A 90 -8.72 9.40 18.04
CA SER A 90 -9.10 8.27 17.19
C SER A 90 -10.61 7.99 17.29
N THR A 91 -11.20 7.38 16.26
CA THR A 91 -12.61 6.96 16.31
C THR A 91 -12.84 5.86 17.37
N VAL A 92 -11.81 5.05 17.65
CA VAL A 92 -11.86 3.96 18.63
C VAL A 92 -11.69 4.46 20.06
N GLU A 93 -10.99 5.59 20.26
CA GLU A 93 -10.78 6.32 21.53
C GLU A 93 -10.02 5.56 22.65
N HIS A 94 -10.15 4.24 22.76
CA HIS A 94 -9.69 3.46 23.92
C HIS A 94 -8.86 2.21 23.52
N PRO A 95 -7.65 2.02 24.11
CA PRO A 95 -6.79 0.87 23.79
C PRO A 95 -7.43 -0.51 24.00
N LYS A 96 -8.32 -0.63 24.98
CA LYS A 96 -9.05 -1.87 25.26
C LYS A 96 -9.93 -2.31 24.07
N ILE A 97 -10.60 -1.37 23.40
CA ILE A 97 -11.45 -1.66 22.25
C ILE A 97 -10.60 -2.11 21.07
N VAL A 98 -9.46 -1.45 20.84
CA VAL A 98 -8.46 -1.91 19.85
C VAL A 98 -8.04 -3.34 20.16
N GLN A 99 -7.82 -3.67 21.45
CA GLN A 99 -7.42 -5.02 21.80
C GLN A 99 -8.50 -6.07 21.55
N GLU A 100 -9.73 -5.80 21.99
CA GLU A 100 -10.87 -6.69 21.78
C GLU A 100 -11.10 -6.91 20.27
N PHE A 101 -11.01 -5.85 19.46
CA PHE A 101 -11.11 -5.94 18.00
C PHE A 101 -10.02 -6.83 17.39
N LEU A 102 -8.75 -6.67 17.80
CA LEU A 102 -7.64 -7.47 17.28
C LEU A 102 -7.77 -8.95 17.68
N ASP A 103 -8.20 -9.23 18.92
CA ASP A 103 -8.42 -10.58 19.41
C ASP A 103 -9.54 -11.29 18.65
N GLU A 104 -10.69 -10.61 18.48
CA GLU A 104 -11.83 -11.14 17.72
C GLU A 104 -11.46 -11.40 16.25
N LEU A 105 -10.75 -10.46 15.62
CA LEU A 105 -10.31 -10.59 14.24
C LEU A 105 -9.32 -11.75 14.07
N SER A 106 -8.34 -11.88 14.96
CA SER A 106 -7.37 -12.98 14.98
C SER A 106 -8.08 -14.34 15.15
N GLN A 107 -9.03 -14.43 16.09
CA GLN A 107 -9.82 -15.66 16.31
C GLN A 107 -10.67 -16.01 15.09
N GLY A 108 -11.32 -15.03 14.47
CA GLY A 108 -12.15 -15.22 13.26
C GLY A 108 -11.33 -15.62 12.02
N LEU A 109 -10.12 -15.09 11.87
CA LEU A 109 -9.23 -15.40 10.74
C LEU A 109 -8.45 -16.70 10.90
N SER A 110 -8.19 -17.13 12.14
CA SER A 110 -7.38 -18.31 12.46
C SER A 110 -7.72 -19.57 11.65
N PRO A 111 -9.00 -19.98 11.47
CA PRO A 111 -9.31 -21.15 10.66
C PRO A 111 -8.89 -21.02 9.20
N ARG A 112 -9.05 -19.83 8.61
CA ARG A 112 -8.69 -19.55 7.21
C ARG A 112 -7.18 -19.43 7.04
N ALA A 113 -6.51 -18.71 7.94
CA ALA A 113 -5.05 -18.60 7.96
C ALA A 113 -4.38 -19.99 8.09
N ASN A 114 -4.92 -20.86 8.95
CA ASN A 114 -4.43 -22.24 9.08
C ASN A 114 -4.63 -23.07 7.81
N ALA A 115 -5.73 -22.84 7.06
CA ALA A 115 -5.93 -23.49 5.77
C ALA A 115 -4.91 -23.02 4.73
N ASP A 116 -4.64 -21.71 4.68
CA ASP A 116 -3.61 -21.10 3.84
C ASP A 116 -2.22 -21.68 4.14
N PHE A 117 -1.83 -21.73 5.41
CA PHE A 117 -0.53 -22.32 5.81
C PHE A 117 -0.43 -23.80 5.47
N ARG A 118 -1.51 -24.59 5.56
CA ARG A 118 -1.51 -25.99 5.12
C ARG A 118 -1.30 -26.12 3.60
N ILE A 119 -1.82 -25.17 2.81
CA ILE A 119 -1.55 -25.13 1.37
C ILE A 119 -0.07 -24.82 1.13
N MET A 120 0.48 -23.79 1.78
CA MET A 120 1.90 -23.43 1.68
C MET A 120 2.82 -24.58 2.14
N GLU A 121 2.48 -25.30 3.22
CA GLU A 121 3.22 -26.49 3.66
C GLU A 121 3.26 -27.58 2.60
N ARG A 122 2.13 -27.86 1.93
CA ARG A 122 2.10 -28.82 0.82
C ARG A 122 2.99 -28.37 -0.33
N MET A 123 2.96 -27.09 -0.68
CA MET A 123 3.83 -26.52 -1.71
C MET A 123 5.31 -26.67 -1.34
N LYS A 124 5.67 -26.39 -0.08
CA LYS A 124 7.05 -26.54 0.40
C LYS A 124 7.54 -27.98 0.37
N ARG A 125 6.70 -28.94 0.77
CA ARG A 125 7.05 -30.37 0.72
C ARG A 125 7.28 -30.86 -0.71
N GLN A 126 6.47 -30.38 -1.65
CA GLN A 126 6.65 -30.67 -3.08
C GLN A 126 7.93 -30.05 -3.64
N ASP A 127 8.21 -28.79 -3.30
CA ASP A 127 9.37 -28.04 -3.77
C ASP A 127 10.70 -28.59 -3.22
N SER A 128 10.72 -28.95 -1.93
CA SER A 128 11.93 -29.47 -1.25
C SER A 128 12.13 -30.97 -1.37
N GLY A 129 11.10 -31.74 -1.74
CA GLY A 129 11.09 -33.20 -1.64
C GLY A 129 11.07 -33.75 -0.21
N ILE A 130 10.98 -32.89 0.81
CA ILE A 130 11.01 -33.28 2.23
C ILE A 130 9.59 -33.30 2.79
N ASN A 131 9.06 -34.50 3.08
CA ASN A 131 7.69 -34.68 3.55
C ASN A 131 7.40 -34.03 4.93
N THR A 132 8.42 -33.82 5.75
CA THR A 132 8.30 -33.19 7.08
C THR A 132 8.52 -31.68 7.06
N ALA A 133 8.76 -31.08 5.89
CA ALA A 133 9.01 -29.64 5.78
C ALA A 133 7.83 -28.81 6.32
N ARG A 134 8.18 -27.78 7.10
CA ARG A 134 7.28 -26.78 7.68
C ARG A 134 7.56 -25.41 7.09
N VAL A 135 6.52 -24.59 6.93
CA VAL A 135 6.66 -23.19 6.48
C VAL A 135 7.43 -22.40 7.54
N ALA A 136 8.45 -21.67 7.12
CA ALA A 136 9.22 -20.77 7.97
C ALA A 136 8.84 -19.31 7.69
N ALA A 137 9.31 -18.36 8.50
CA ALA A 137 8.91 -16.95 8.40
C ALA A 137 9.22 -16.28 7.05
N TRP A 138 10.21 -16.77 6.30
CA TRP A 138 10.64 -16.25 4.99
C TRP A 138 9.96 -16.92 3.79
N ASP A 139 9.09 -17.91 4.02
CA ASP A 139 8.43 -18.68 2.98
C ASP A 139 7.09 -18.11 2.46
N PRO A 140 6.20 -17.51 3.29
CA PRO A 140 4.89 -17.10 2.83
C PRO A 140 4.91 -16.19 1.60
N PRO A 141 5.74 -15.12 1.53
CA PRO A 141 5.78 -14.26 0.35
C PRO A 141 6.13 -15.03 -0.93
N TYR A 142 7.07 -15.99 -0.86
CA TYR A 142 7.44 -16.81 -2.01
C TYR A 142 6.28 -17.68 -2.49
N PHE A 143 5.61 -18.38 -1.56
CA PHE A 143 4.51 -19.27 -1.90
C PHE A 143 3.25 -18.51 -2.35
N THR A 144 2.99 -17.31 -1.81
CA THR A 144 1.97 -16.41 -2.35
C THR A 144 2.26 -16.09 -3.80
N SER A 145 3.43 -15.53 -4.11
CA SER A 145 3.78 -15.17 -5.49
C SER A 145 3.82 -16.37 -6.44
N LEU A 146 4.23 -17.55 -5.96
CA LEU A 146 4.19 -18.78 -6.75
C LEU A 146 2.75 -19.23 -7.04
N MET A 147 1.85 -19.14 -6.06
CA MET A 147 0.45 -19.50 -6.25
C MET A 147 -0.28 -18.49 -7.15
N GLU A 148 0.01 -17.20 -7.00
CA GLU A 148 -0.51 -16.15 -7.88
C GLU A 148 -0.13 -16.42 -9.33
N LYS A 149 1.16 -16.67 -9.62
CA LYS A 149 1.63 -17.03 -10.97
C LYS A 149 0.90 -18.25 -11.53
N LYS A 150 0.71 -19.29 -10.71
CA LYS A 150 -0.02 -20.51 -11.10
C LYS A 150 -1.50 -20.24 -11.37
N SER A 151 -2.16 -19.46 -10.50
CA SER A 151 -3.58 -19.12 -10.61
C SER A 151 -3.86 -18.22 -11.80
N LEU A 152 -2.95 -17.28 -12.09
CA LEU A 152 -3.03 -16.42 -13.25
C LEU A 152 -2.84 -17.19 -14.55
N LYS A 153 -2.22 -18.38 -14.57
CA LYS A 153 -1.89 -19.15 -15.80
C LYS A 153 -1.17 -18.32 -16.87
N ALA A 154 -0.56 -17.22 -16.46
CA ALA A 154 -0.12 -16.12 -17.29
C ALA A 154 0.94 -15.34 -16.52
N ASN A 155 1.85 -14.70 -17.24
CA ASN A 155 2.72 -13.71 -16.61
C ASN A 155 1.89 -12.45 -16.30
N THR A 156 2.17 -11.77 -15.18
CA THR A 156 1.52 -10.50 -14.82
C THR A 156 1.64 -9.46 -15.94
N SER A 157 2.65 -9.58 -16.80
CA SER A 157 2.85 -8.76 -18.00
C SER A 157 1.72 -8.85 -19.02
N GLU A 158 0.96 -9.95 -19.07
CA GLU A 158 -0.18 -10.11 -19.99
C GLU A 158 -1.35 -9.16 -19.68
N PHE A 159 -1.42 -8.66 -18.45
CA PHE A 159 -2.45 -7.69 -18.04
C PHE A 159 -2.08 -6.25 -18.37
N LEU A 160 -0.78 -5.94 -18.49
CA LEU A 160 -0.29 -4.58 -18.73
C LEU A 160 -0.97 -3.89 -19.93
N PRO A 161 -1.15 -4.55 -21.09
CA PRO A 161 -1.76 -3.89 -22.25
C PRO A 161 -3.19 -3.41 -22.03
N TYR A 162 -3.90 -3.93 -21.03
CA TYR A 162 -5.29 -3.59 -20.73
C TYR A 162 -5.45 -2.41 -19.77
N PHE A 163 -4.36 -1.97 -19.15
CA PHE A 163 -4.37 -0.97 -18.08
C PHE A 163 -3.51 0.24 -18.46
N SER A 164 -3.89 0.93 -19.53
CA SER A 164 -3.29 2.24 -19.80
C SER A 164 -3.68 3.25 -18.71
N LEU A 165 -2.79 4.19 -18.37
CA LEU A 165 -3.06 5.24 -17.39
C LEU A 165 -4.33 6.02 -17.75
N GLY A 166 -4.50 6.38 -19.02
CA GLY A 166 -5.71 7.06 -19.51
C GLY A 166 -6.97 6.22 -19.31
N GLY A 167 -6.94 4.93 -19.64
CA GLY A 167 -8.06 4.02 -19.38
C GLY A 167 -8.37 3.87 -17.88
N CYS A 168 -7.35 3.82 -17.02
CA CYS A 168 -7.57 3.76 -15.58
C CYS A 168 -8.21 5.05 -15.03
N MET A 169 -7.82 6.22 -15.57
CA MET A 169 -8.46 7.50 -15.24
C MET A 169 -9.91 7.58 -15.74
N GLU A 170 -10.20 7.02 -16.92
CA GLU A 170 -11.59 6.85 -17.40
C GLU A 170 -12.39 5.93 -16.47
N GLY A 171 -11.78 4.86 -15.95
CA GLY A 171 -12.37 3.99 -14.94
C GLY A 171 -12.77 4.76 -13.67
N LEU A 172 -11.87 5.62 -13.17
CA LEU A 172 -12.15 6.51 -12.04
C LEU A 172 -13.29 7.48 -12.33
N ASP A 173 -13.27 8.14 -13.49
CA ASP A 173 -14.36 9.04 -13.92
C ASP A 173 -15.70 8.31 -13.99
N ASN A 174 -15.73 7.11 -14.55
CA ASN A 174 -16.95 6.29 -14.61
C ASN A 174 -17.51 5.98 -13.22
N ILE A 175 -16.65 5.68 -12.24
CA ILE A 175 -17.09 5.44 -10.86
C ILE A 175 -17.64 6.74 -10.25
N MET A 176 -16.90 7.85 -10.37
CA MET A 176 -17.31 9.13 -9.79
C MET A 176 -18.63 9.63 -10.38
N ARG A 177 -18.82 9.46 -11.69
CA ARG A 177 -20.08 9.81 -12.37
C ARG A 177 -21.23 8.94 -11.90
N SER A 178 -21.01 7.63 -11.78
CA SER A 178 -22.08 6.70 -11.40
C SER A 178 -22.50 6.82 -9.94
N LEU A 179 -21.57 7.12 -9.04
CA LEU A 179 -21.84 7.18 -7.59
C LEU A 179 -22.25 8.58 -7.13
N TYR A 180 -21.65 9.62 -7.72
CA TYR A 180 -21.70 10.97 -7.18
C TYR A 180 -22.10 12.03 -8.22
N GLY A 181 -22.41 11.67 -9.47
CA GLY A 181 -22.71 12.68 -10.51
C GLY A 181 -21.51 13.58 -10.82
N ILE A 182 -20.29 13.12 -10.58
CA ILE A 182 -19.05 13.87 -10.76
C ILE A 182 -18.35 13.49 -12.06
N SER A 183 -17.80 14.48 -12.77
CA SER A 183 -16.89 14.29 -13.90
C SER A 183 -15.50 14.84 -13.59
N LEU A 184 -14.48 14.07 -13.95
CA LEU A 184 -13.06 14.41 -13.88
C LEU A 184 -12.62 14.94 -15.25
N LYS A 185 -12.38 16.25 -15.34
CA LYS A 185 -12.07 16.93 -16.60
C LYS A 185 -10.64 17.41 -16.64
N ASN A 186 -9.85 16.92 -17.60
CA ASN A 186 -8.54 17.50 -17.88
C ASN A 186 -8.71 18.99 -18.23
N THR A 187 -7.93 19.85 -17.58
CA THR A 187 -8.02 21.31 -17.68
C THR A 187 -6.65 21.87 -17.94
N GLU A 188 -6.55 22.87 -18.82
CA GLU A 188 -5.28 23.53 -19.09
C GLU A 188 -4.79 24.28 -17.84
N MET A 189 -3.47 24.29 -17.69
CA MET A 189 -2.78 25.03 -16.63
C MET A 189 -2.40 26.42 -17.15
N GLU A 190 -2.49 27.42 -16.30
CA GLU A 190 -2.03 28.78 -16.61
C GLU A 190 -0.50 28.84 -16.70
N PRO A 191 0.06 29.83 -17.43
CA PRO A 191 1.51 30.02 -17.48
C PRO A 191 2.13 30.17 -16.08
N GLY A 192 3.07 29.29 -15.75
CA GLY A 192 3.77 29.28 -14.46
C GLY A 192 3.03 28.58 -13.31
N GLU A 193 1.86 27.99 -13.56
CA GLU A 193 1.09 27.27 -12.54
C GLU A 193 1.74 25.94 -12.12
N SER A 194 2.46 25.29 -13.05
CA SER A 194 3.06 23.97 -12.82
C SER A 194 4.50 24.02 -12.32
N TRP A 195 4.88 23.07 -11.45
CA TRP A 195 6.26 22.83 -11.02
C TRP A 195 7.03 21.86 -11.93
N ASN A 196 6.36 21.24 -12.91
CA ASN A 196 7.00 20.36 -13.89
C ASN A 196 6.20 20.29 -15.21
N ASN A 197 6.81 19.82 -16.29
CA ASN A 197 6.14 19.73 -17.60
C ASN A 197 5.10 18.60 -17.64
N ASP A 198 5.30 17.53 -16.88
CA ASP A 198 4.45 16.34 -16.94
C ASP A 198 3.37 16.31 -15.83
N ILE A 199 2.90 17.49 -15.41
CA ILE A 199 1.78 17.62 -14.46
C ILE A 199 0.47 17.76 -15.22
N TYR A 200 -0.56 17.03 -14.79
CA TYR A 200 -1.91 17.16 -15.34
C TYR A 200 -2.83 17.79 -14.31
N LYS A 201 -3.63 18.76 -14.73
CA LYS A 201 -4.65 19.39 -13.88
C LYS A 201 -6.02 18.84 -14.22
N ILE A 202 -6.70 18.32 -13.21
CA ILE A 202 -8.06 17.79 -13.33
C ILE A 202 -9.00 18.68 -12.55
N SER A 203 -10.02 19.21 -13.22
CA SER A 203 -11.18 19.83 -12.59
C SER A 203 -12.18 18.75 -12.18
N VAL A 204 -12.61 18.79 -10.92
CA VAL A 204 -13.65 17.90 -10.41
C VAL A 204 -14.98 18.64 -10.44
N VAL A 205 -15.92 18.19 -11.27
CA VAL A 205 -17.16 18.93 -11.56
C VAL A 205 -18.37 18.07 -11.23
N HIS A 206 -19.24 18.54 -10.33
CA HIS A 206 -20.54 17.94 -10.06
C HIS A 206 -21.56 18.41 -11.10
N GLU A 207 -22.48 17.53 -11.47
CA GLU A 207 -23.52 17.83 -12.47
C GLU A 207 -24.45 18.99 -12.08
N THR A 208 -24.72 19.20 -10.79
CA THR A 208 -25.59 20.29 -10.31
C THR A 208 -24.88 21.36 -9.48
N GLU A 209 -23.79 21.02 -8.78
CA GLU A 209 -23.08 21.98 -7.90
C GLU A 209 -21.99 22.74 -8.67
N GLY A 210 -21.64 22.30 -9.87
CA GLY A 210 -20.56 22.89 -10.66
C GLY A 210 -19.19 22.44 -10.18
N LEU A 211 -18.21 23.34 -10.21
CA LEU A 211 -16.82 23.01 -9.89
C LEU A 211 -16.64 22.76 -8.39
N LEU A 212 -16.10 21.58 -8.04
CA LEU A 212 -15.82 21.17 -6.66
C LEU A 212 -14.36 21.37 -6.24
N GLY A 213 -13.43 21.51 -7.18
CA GLY A 213 -12.01 21.69 -6.88
C GLY A 213 -11.09 21.17 -7.97
N TYR A 214 -9.79 21.17 -7.67
CA TYR A 214 -8.74 20.78 -8.61
C TYR A 214 -7.81 19.71 -8.02
N ILE A 215 -7.46 18.74 -8.85
CA ILE A 215 -6.46 17.71 -8.56
C ILE A 215 -5.30 17.89 -9.53
N TYR A 216 -4.09 18.09 -9.00
CA TYR A 216 -2.86 18.06 -9.78
C TYR A 216 -2.28 16.67 -9.72
N CYS A 217 -2.05 16.06 -10.87
CA CYS A 217 -1.55 14.71 -11.00
C CYS A 217 -0.06 14.76 -11.36
N ASP A 218 0.79 14.36 -10.42
CA ASP A 218 2.24 14.24 -10.59
C ASP A 218 2.60 12.75 -10.67
N PHE A 219 2.42 12.15 -11.84
CA PHE A 219 2.45 10.70 -11.98
C PHE A 219 3.84 10.08 -12.19
N PHE A 220 4.80 10.83 -12.72
CA PHE A 220 6.04 10.25 -13.23
C PHE A 220 7.21 10.41 -12.27
N GLU A 221 8.06 9.39 -12.20
CA GLU A 221 9.32 9.45 -11.49
C GLU A 221 10.27 10.45 -12.18
N ARG A 222 11.04 11.19 -11.38
CA ARG A 222 12.09 12.10 -11.88
C ARG A 222 13.13 12.36 -10.80
N SER A 223 14.33 12.78 -11.21
CA SER A 223 15.38 13.19 -10.27
C SER A 223 14.89 14.28 -9.32
N GLY A 224 15.17 14.11 -8.03
CA GLY A 224 14.77 15.05 -6.97
C GLY A 224 13.32 14.94 -6.50
N LYS A 225 12.46 14.14 -7.15
CA LYS A 225 11.12 13.84 -6.64
C LYS A 225 11.19 12.78 -5.52
N PRO A 226 10.48 12.93 -4.41
CA PRO A 226 10.37 11.90 -3.38
C PRO A 226 9.79 10.60 -3.96
N ASN A 227 10.46 9.47 -3.70
CA ASN A 227 9.99 8.15 -4.12
C ASN A 227 8.92 7.61 -3.16
N GLN A 228 7.76 8.27 -3.17
CA GLN A 228 6.56 7.85 -2.45
C GLN A 228 5.32 8.15 -3.30
N ASP A 229 4.36 7.25 -3.24
CA ASP A 229 3.03 7.48 -3.81
C ASP A 229 2.16 8.04 -2.68
N CYS A 230 1.53 9.19 -2.90
CA CYS A 230 0.75 9.85 -1.86
C CYS A 230 -0.13 10.99 -2.38
N HIS A 231 -1.14 11.32 -1.58
CA HIS A 231 -1.98 12.50 -1.69
C HIS A 231 -1.48 13.66 -0.80
N PHE A 232 -1.47 14.88 -1.33
CA PHE A 232 -1.18 16.11 -0.58
C PHE A 232 -2.30 17.14 -0.71
N THR A 233 -2.62 17.84 0.37
CA THR A 233 -3.50 19.01 0.33
C THR A 233 -2.69 20.29 0.23
N ILE A 234 -2.84 21.02 -0.88
CA ILE A 234 -2.27 22.37 -1.06
C ILE A 234 -3.21 23.40 -0.44
N GLN A 235 -4.51 23.25 -0.71
CA GLN A 235 -5.56 24.13 -0.21
C GLN A 235 -6.75 23.28 0.24
N GLY A 236 -7.23 23.50 1.47
CA GLY A 236 -8.42 22.84 1.98
C GLY A 236 -9.71 23.59 1.64
N GLY A 237 -10.83 22.88 1.57
CA GLY A 237 -12.15 23.48 1.42
C GLY A 237 -12.59 24.23 2.68
N LYS A 238 -13.17 25.44 2.53
CA LYS A 238 -13.75 26.21 3.65
C LYS A 238 -14.77 27.24 3.20
N ASP A 239 -15.64 27.64 4.12
CA ASP A 239 -16.46 28.84 3.94
C ASP A 239 -15.59 30.10 4.02
N LEU A 240 -15.90 31.07 3.17
CA LEU A 240 -15.29 32.39 3.19
C LEU A 240 -16.25 33.42 3.83
N PRO A 241 -15.72 34.52 4.42
CA PRO A 241 -16.56 35.54 5.06
C PRO A 241 -17.55 36.25 4.12
N ASP A 242 -17.28 36.24 2.82
CA ASP A 242 -18.11 36.82 1.78
C ASP A 242 -19.28 35.91 1.33
N GLY A 243 -19.41 34.73 1.95
CA GLY A 243 -20.44 33.74 1.63
C GLY A 243 -20.06 32.77 0.50
N ASN A 244 -18.89 32.94 -0.12
CA ASN A 244 -18.38 32.00 -1.12
C ASN A 244 -17.71 30.79 -0.44
N TYR A 245 -17.53 29.70 -1.19
CA TYR A 245 -16.78 28.52 -0.74
C TYR A 245 -15.40 28.49 -1.41
N GLN A 246 -14.34 28.40 -0.61
CA GLN A 246 -13.00 28.15 -1.10
C GLN A 246 -12.90 26.68 -1.53
N LEU A 247 -12.60 26.45 -2.81
CA LEU A 247 -12.48 25.11 -3.34
C LEU A 247 -11.15 24.44 -2.91
N PRO A 248 -11.16 23.13 -2.60
CA PRO A 248 -9.94 22.39 -2.32
C PRO A 248 -9.04 22.26 -3.55
N ILE A 249 -7.74 22.24 -3.29
CA ILE A 249 -6.68 21.96 -4.27
C ILE A 249 -5.77 20.90 -3.67
N VAL A 250 -5.62 19.79 -4.38
CA VAL A 250 -4.81 18.65 -3.92
C VAL A 250 -3.87 18.16 -5.01
N VAL A 251 -2.86 17.40 -4.60
CA VAL A 251 -1.93 16.71 -5.49
C VAL A 251 -2.08 15.21 -5.28
N VAL A 252 -2.19 14.45 -6.36
CA VAL A 252 -1.97 13.00 -6.38
C VAL A 252 -0.61 12.76 -6.99
N MET A 253 0.32 12.24 -6.19
CA MET A 253 1.68 11.97 -6.60
C MET A 253 1.92 10.47 -6.68
N LEU A 254 2.36 9.98 -7.84
CA LEU A 254 2.79 8.59 -8.05
C LEU A 254 4.21 8.56 -8.62
N ASN A 255 4.87 7.40 -8.59
CA ASN A 255 6.17 7.17 -9.22
C ASN A 255 6.07 6.12 -10.32
N LEU A 256 5.39 6.48 -11.40
CA LEU A 256 5.32 5.68 -12.61
C LEU A 256 6.55 5.92 -13.47
N SER A 257 7.11 4.84 -14.01
CA SER A 257 8.19 4.95 -14.99
C SER A 257 7.67 5.56 -16.29
N GLN A 258 8.41 6.53 -16.83
CA GLN A 258 8.08 7.10 -18.13
C GLN A 258 8.25 6.06 -19.24
N PRO A 259 7.36 6.05 -20.25
CA PRO A 259 7.48 5.11 -21.36
C PRO A 259 8.73 5.46 -22.17
N HIS A 260 9.58 4.46 -22.43
CA HIS A 260 10.80 4.63 -23.25
C HIS A 260 10.51 4.81 -24.75
N TRP A 261 9.25 4.75 -25.17
CA TRP A 261 8.81 4.76 -26.58
C TRP A 261 7.46 5.47 -26.72
N THR A 262 7.03 5.69 -27.97
CA THR A 262 5.75 6.32 -28.33
C THR A 262 4.57 5.40 -28.03
N GLY A 263 4.24 5.22 -26.75
CA GLY A 263 3.13 4.40 -26.29
C GLY A 263 2.53 4.96 -24.99
N PRO A 264 1.30 4.56 -24.64
CA PRO A 264 0.72 4.97 -23.37
C PRO A 264 1.48 4.33 -22.21
N VAL A 265 1.41 4.99 -21.06
CA VAL A 265 1.90 4.43 -19.79
C VAL A 265 0.99 3.27 -19.42
N LEU A 266 1.57 2.08 -19.24
CA LEU A 266 0.84 0.87 -18.86
C LEU A 266 1.07 0.56 -17.38
N LEU A 267 0.00 0.29 -16.66
CA LEU A 267 0.02 0.02 -15.23
C LEU A 267 -0.07 -1.49 -14.97
N SER A 268 0.76 -1.98 -14.06
CA SER A 268 0.51 -3.30 -13.47
C SER A 268 -0.74 -3.26 -12.61
N PRO A 269 -1.41 -4.40 -12.36
CA PRO A 269 -2.60 -4.41 -11.52
C PRO A 269 -2.43 -3.79 -10.13
N SER A 270 -1.25 -3.93 -9.51
CA SER A 270 -0.96 -3.28 -8.22
C SER A 270 -0.82 -1.76 -8.34
N ARG A 271 -0.31 -1.26 -9.48
CA ARG A 271 -0.27 0.18 -9.76
C ARG A 271 -1.66 0.76 -10.06
N VAL A 272 -2.58 -0.04 -10.60
CA VAL A 272 -3.99 0.34 -10.72
C VAL A 272 -4.61 0.50 -9.33
N ASP A 273 -4.43 -0.49 -8.44
CA ASP A 273 -4.93 -0.42 -7.05
C ASP A 273 -4.41 0.84 -6.34
N ASN A 274 -3.12 1.09 -6.46
CA ASN A 274 -2.46 2.24 -5.85
C ASN A 274 -2.95 3.59 -6.43
N LEU A 275 -3.16 3.69 -7.75
CA LEU A 275 -3.77 4.89 -8.35
C LEU A 275 -5.19 5.13 -7.79
N PHE A 276 -5.98 4.07 -7.64
CA PHE A 276 -7.34 4.16 -7.12
C PHE A 276 -7.34 4.53 -5.63
N HIS A 277 -6.42 3.98 -4.85
CA HIS A 277 -6.20 4.34 -3.44
C HIS A 277 -5.94 5.85 -3.28
N GLU A 278 -4.95 6.38 -3.98
CA GLU A 278 -4.59 7.80 -3.89
C GLU A 278 -5.69 8.72 -4.42
N MET A 279 -6.41 8.28 -5.46
CA MET A 279 -7.58 9.02 -5.94
C MET A 279 -8.73 9.00 -4.91
N GLY A 280 -8.87 7.93 -4.11
CA GLY A 280 -9.82 7.89 -3.01
C GLY A 280 -9.54 8.98 -1.97
N HIS A 281 -8.28 9.21 -1.61
CA HIS A 281 -7.88 10.34 -0.75
C HIS A 281 -8.17 11.70 -1.40
N ALA A 282 -7.88 11.84 -2.69
CA ALA A 282 -8.19 13.07 -3.42
C ALA A 282 -9.70 13.36 -3.43
N MET A 283 -10.53 12.36 -3.72
CA MET A 283 -11.97 12.50 -3.75
C MET A 283 -12.58 12.74 -2.36
N HIS A 284 -12.00 12.16 -1.31
CA HIS A 284 -12.35 12.50 0.07
C HIS A 284 -12.15 14.01 0.33
N SER A 285 -11.08 14.59 -0.18
CA SER A 285 -10.84 16.03 -0.10
C SER A 285 -11.78 16.87 -0.97
N MET A 286 -12.10 16.41 -2.19
CA MET A 286 -13.00 17.13 -3.11
C MET A 286 -14.45 17.16 -2.63
N LEU A 287 -14.91 16.08 -2.00
CA LEU A 287 -16.29 15.93 -1.54
C LEU A 287 -16.54 16.58 -0.17
N ALA A 288 -15.49 16.88 0.59
CA ALA A 288 -15.63 17.51 1.89
C ALA A 288 -16.24 18.93 1.78
N ARG A 289 -17.28 19.17 2.58
CA ARG A 289 -17.94 20.47 2.73
C ARG A 289 -17.90 20.86 4.20
N THR A 290 -16.90 21.65 4.55
CA THR A 290 -16.64 22.01 5.95
C THR A 290 -16.47 23.51 6.08
N LYS A 291 -16.95 24.08 7.17
CA LYS A 291 -16.75 25.51 7.47
C LYS A 291 -15.29 25.91 7.62
N TYR A 292 -14.44 24.99 8.10
CA TYR A 292 -13.04 25.29 8.39
C TYR A 292 -12.08 24.33 7.68
N GLN A 293 -11.06 24.89 7.04
CA GLN A 293 -10.07 24.09 6.30
C GLN A 293 -9.25 23.12 7.16
N HIS A 294 -9.15 23.35 8.48
CA HIS A 294 -8.32 22.51 9.35
C HIS A 294 -8.97 21.16 9.68
N VAL A 295 -10.25 20.98 9.35
CA VAL A 295 -11.03 19.74 9.52
C VAL A 295 -11.61 19.22 8.20
N THR A 296 -11.11 19.70 7.06
CA THR A 296 -11.61 19.33 5.74
C THR A 296 -10.87 18.13 5.15
N GLY A 297 -11.58 17.35 4.33
CA GLY A 297 -11.02 16.22 3.59
C GLY A 297 -10.39 15.17 4.51
N THR A 298 -9.17 14.76 4.19
CA THR A 298 -8.43 13.74 4.94
C THR A 298 -7.94 14.18 6.32
N ARG A 299 -8.21 15.43 6.75
CA ARG A 299 -7.91 15.93 8.11
C ARG A 299 -8.93 15.43 9.15
N CYS A 300 -9.14 14.13 9.15
CA CYS A 300 -10.00 13.41 10.09
C CYS A 300 -9.14 12.44 10.91
N SER A 301 -9.79 11.55 11.66
CA SER A 301 -9.06 10.55 12.42
C SER A 301 -8.25 9.61 11.51
N THR A 302 -7.03 9.27 11.91
CA THR A 302 -6.15 8.39 11.12
C THR A 302 -6.72 6.99 10.94
N ASP A 303 -7.54 6.51 11.88
CA ASP A 303 -8.21 5.20 11.77
C ASP A 303 -9.43 5.22 10.82
N PHE A 304 -9.84 6.41 10.35
CA PHE A 304 -10.91 6.59 9.36
C PHE A 304 -10.40 7.11 8.02
N ALA A 305 -9.28 7.84 8.00
CA ALA A 305 -8.76 8.50 6.80
C ALA A 305 -8.54 7.54 5.61
N GLU A 306 -8.22 6.27 5.89
CA GLU A 306 -8.01 5.22 4.89
C GLU A 306 -9.30 4.54 4.39
N VAL A 307 -10.46 4.80 5.00
CA VAL A 307 -11.71 4.14 4.59
C VAL A 307 -12.07 4.48 3.14
N PRO A 308 -12.03 5.76 2.69
CA PRO A 308 -12.34 6.09 1.30
C PRO A 308 -11.31 5.56 0.28
N SER A 309 -10.02 5.56 0.62
CA SER A 309 -8.96 5.05 -0.25
C SER A 309 -9.06 3.54 -0.43
N VAL A 310 -9.23 2.78 0.67
CA VAL A 310 -9.45 1.33 0.63
C VAL A 310 -10.74 0.98 -0.13
N LEU A 311 -11.81 1.76 0.01
CA LEU A 311 -13.04 1.55 -0.78
C LEU A 311 -12.77 1.64 -2.29
N MET A 312 -11.92 2.56 -2.74
CA MET A 312 -11.55 2.66 -4.15
C MET A 312 -10.73 1.45 -4.63
N GLU A 313 -9.89 0.85 -3.79
CA GLU A 313 -9.24 -0.42 -4.11
C GLU A 313 -10.26 -1.56 -4.30
N TYR A 314 -11.34 -1.60 -3.53
CA TYR A 314 -12.40 -2.59 -3.74
C TYR A 314 -13.04 -2.45 -5.13
N PHE A 315 -13.24 -1.21 -5.60
CA PHE A 315 -13.73 -0.98 -6.96
C PHE A 315 -12.69 -1.39 -8.01
N ALA A 316 -11.40 -1.09 -7.81
CA ALA A 316 -10.31 -1.56 -8.68
C ALA A 316 -10.21 -3.10 -8.73
N ASN A 317 -10.82 -3.80 -7.77
CA ASN A 317 -10.84 -5.26 -7.65
C ASN A 317 -12.16 -5.91 -8.06
N ASP A 318 -13.15 -5.13 -8.51
CA ASP A 318 -14.44 -5.66 -8.92
C ASP A 318 -14.48 -5.88 -10.46
N PRO A 319 -14.78 -7.11 -10.94
CA PRO A 319 -14.88 -7.38 -12.37
C PRO A 319 -15.86 -6.47 -13.12
N ARG A 320 -16.94 -6.02 -12.45
CA ARG A 320 -17.95 -5.14 -13.04
C ARG A 320 -17.39 -3.76 -13.34
N VAL A 321 -16.48 -3.29 -12.49
CA VAL A 321 -15.79 -1.99 -12.65
C VAL A 321 -14.66 -2.13 -13.64
N LEU A 322 -13.79 -3.13 -13.49
CA LEU A 322 -12.67 -3.33 -14.41
C LEU A 322 -13.12 -3.46 -15.86
N ARG A 323 -14.25 -4.14 -16.11
CA ARG A 323 -14.84 -4.29 -17.45
C ARG A 323 -15.16 -2.94 -18.12
N THR A 324 -15.42 -1.87 -17.38
CA THR A 324 -15.83 -0.59 -17.97
C THR A 324 -14.67 0.10 -18.71
N PHE A 325 -13.43 -0.14 -18.28
CA PHE A 325 -12.27 0.59 -18.79
C PHE A 325 -11.08 -0.28 -19.22
N ALA A 326 -11.00 -1.54 -18.80
CA ALA A 326 -9.88 -2.42 -19.13
C ALA A 326 -9.97 -2.88 -20.61
N ARG A 327 -9.22 -2.20 -21.47
CA ARG A 327 -9.18 -2.41 -22.92
C ARG A 327 -7.74 -2.43 -23.39
N HIS A 328 -7.43 -3.33 -24.31
CA HIS A 328 -6.09 -3.44 -24.86
C HIS A 328 -5.72 -2.14 -25.60
N PHE A 329 -4.59 -1.52 -25.23
CA PHE A 329 -4.27 -0.17 -25.70
C PHE A 329 -4.11 -0.04 -27.23
N GLN A 330 -3.68 -1.11 -27.92
CA GLN A 330 -3.58 -1.15 -29.38
C GLN A 330 -4.88 -1.58 -30.07
N THR A 331 -5.41 -2.76 -29.74
CA THR A 331 -6.58 -3.34 -30.44
C THR A 331 -7.92 -2.80 -29.97
N GLN A 332 -7.95 -2.09 -28.83
CA GLN A 332 -9.15 -1.61 -28.15
C GLN A 332 -10.12 -2.73 -27.70
N GLU A 333 -9.71 -3.99 -27.82
CA GLU A 333 -10.50 -5.13 -27.39
C GLU A 333 -10.63 -5.14 -25.86
N PRO A 334 -11.83 -5.41 -25.33
CA PRO A 334 -12.02 -5.52 -23.89
C PRO A 334 -11.24 -6.71 -23.33
N ILE A 335 -10.81 -6.61 -22.08
CA ILE A 335 -10.26 -7.74 -21.35
C ILE A 335 -11.27 -8.89 -21.28
N SER A 336 -10.81 -10.12 -21.48
CA SER A 336 -11.71 -11.27 -21.45
C SER A 336 -12.23 -11.56 -20.03
N GLU A 337 -13.43 -12.13 -19.94
CA GLU A 337 -14.04 -12.52 -18.66
C GLU A 337 -13.19 -13.51 -17.87
N ASP A 338 -12.50 -14.42 -18.56
CA ASP A 338 -11.60 -15.38 -17.93
C ASP A 338 -10.37 -14.68 -17.30
N MET A 339 -9.78 -13.71 -18.00
CA MET A 339 -8.67 -12.90 -17.48
C MET A 339 -9.10 -12.08 -16.25
N LEU A 340 -10.26 -11.41 -16.31
CA LEU A 340 -10.79 -10.66 -15.17
C LEU A 340 -10.99 -11.54 -13.94
N ARG A 341 -11.62 -12.71 -14.11
CA ARG A 341 -11.84 -13.65 -13.02
C ARG A 341 -10.54 -14.15 -12.42
N ARG A 342 -9.55 -14.50 -13.25
CA ARG A 342 -8.22 -14.92 -12.79
C ARG A 342 -7.52 -13.82 -12.00
N LEU A 343 -7.56 -12.58 -12.50
CA LEU A 343 -6.95 -11.43 -11.83
C LEU A 343 -7.60 -11.14 -10.47
N CYS A 344 -8.93 -11.07 -10.42
CA CYS A 344 -9.64 -10.76 -9.18
C CYS A 344 -9.53 -11.89 -8.15
N ALA A 345 -9.44 -13.14 -8.61
CA ALA A 345 -9.21 -14.29 -7.73
C ALA A 345 -7.79 -14.32 -7.18
N SER A 346 -6.77 -13.96 -7.97
CA SER A 346 -5.37 -13.98 -7.52
C SER A 346 -5.13 -13.03 -6.35
N LYS A 347 -5.75 -11.85 -6.36
CA LYS A 347 -5.63 -10.84 -5.28
C LYS A 347 -6.22 -11.28 -3.94
N LYS A 348 -6.98 -12.38 -3.89
CA LYS A 348 -7.58 -12.93 -2.66
C LYS A 348 -6.82 -14.14 -2.11
N LEU A 349 -5.75 -14.56 -2.79
CA LEU A 349 -4.97 -15.72 -2.37
C LEU A 349 -4.24 -15.40 -1.07
N PHE A 350 -4.40 -16.26 -0.07
CA PHE A 350 -3.67 -16.22 1.20
C PHE A 350 -3.84 -14.96 2.06
N SER A 351 -4.83 -14.11 1.74
CA SER A 351 -5.07 -12.85 2.45
C SER A 351 -5.33 -13.04 3.95
N ALA A 352 -5.91 -14.18 4.37
CA ALA A 352 -6.12 -14.47 5.78
C ALA A 352 -4.79 -14.74 6.50
N SER A 353 -3.90 -15.56 5.93
CA SER A 353 -2.57 -15.78 6.51
C SER A 353 -1.70 -14.51 6.51
N GLU A 354 -1.79 -13.68 5.48
CA GLU A 354 -1.06 -12.40 5.43
C GLU A 354 -1.53 -11.45 6.53
N THR A 355 -2.85 -11.29 6.67
CA THR A 355 -3.44 -10.46 7.74
C THR A 355 -3.07 -11.00 9.12
N GLN A 356 -3.11 -12.32 9.31
CA GLN A 356 -2.73 -12.96 10.58
C GLN A 356 -1.25 -12.71 10.94
N LEU A 357 -0.34 -12.77 9.97
CA LEU A 357 1.08 -12.52 10.19
C LEU A 357 1.37 -11.08 10.61
N GLN A 358 0.58 -10.11 10.13
CA GLN A 358 0.71 -8.71 10.56
C GLN A 358 0.39 -8.55 12.05
N PHE A 359 -0.61 -9.27 12.59
CA PHE A 359 -0.94 -9.22 14.02
C PHE A 359 0.12 -9.84 14.91
N THR A 360 0.73 -10.96 14.50
CA THR A 360 1.78 -11.61 15.30
C THR A 360 2.97 -10.68 15.54
N ILE A 361 3.29 -9.81 14.56
CA ILE A 361 4.33 -8.79 14.71
C ILE A 361 3.92 -7.76 15.75
N VAL A 362 2.67 -7.29 15.72
CA VAL A 362 2.14 -6.34 16.72
C VAL A 362 2.14 -6.95 18.11
N ASP A 363 1.74 -8.22 18.26
CA ASP A 363 1.73 -8.93 19.56
C ASP A 363 3.13 -9.17 20.14
N GLN A 364 4.14 -9.41 19.30
CA GLN A 364 5.53 -9.56 19.76
C GLN A 364 6.02 -8.30 20.51
N TYR A 365 5.61 -7.10 20.08
CA TYR A 365 5.91 -5.85 20.79
C TYR A 365 5.24 -5.79 22.18
N ARG A 366 4.06 -6.39 22.33
CA ARG A 366 3.25 -6.34 23.57
C ARG A 366 3.80 -7.23 24.66
N ILE A 367 4.27 -8.43 24.29
CA ILE A 367 4.91 -9.36 25.23
C ILE A 367 6.18 -8.71 25.82
N THR A 368 6.89 -7.92 25.01
CA THR A 368 8.14 -7.26 25.44
C THR A 368 7.88 -6.12 26.45
N GLU A 369 6.74 -5.41 26.36
CA GLU A 369 6.31 -4.43 27.38
C GLU A 369 5.82 -5.11 28.67
N ALA A 370 5.07 -6.20 28.57
CA ALA A 370 4.53 -6.92 29.72
C ALA A 370 5.61 -7.64 30.54
N GLN A 371 6.65 -8.17 29.88
CA GLN A 371 7.76 -8.85 30.53
C GLN A 371 8.75 -7.90 31.23
N ARG A 372 8.74 -6.60 30.90
CA ARG A 372 9.56 -5.58 31.60
C ARG A 372 8.87 -4.96 32.82
N LYS A 373 7.58 -5.24 33.02
CA LYS A 373 6.82 -4.88 34.24
C LYS A 373 6.85 -5.96 35.33
N ARG A 374 7.59 -7.04 35.11
CA ARG A 374 7.93 -8.06 36.12
C ARG A 374 9.44 -8.06 36.29
#